data_AF-A0A4R0PAF4-F1
#
_entry.id   AF-A0A4R0PAF4-F1
#
_cell.length_a   1.000
_cell.length_b   1.000
_cell.length_c   1.000
_cell.angle_alpha   90.00
_cell.angle_beta   90.00
_cell.angle_gamma   90.00
#
_symmetry.space_group_name_H-M   'P 1'
#
loop_
_entity.id
_entity.type
_entity.pdbx_description
1 polymer ?
#
loop_
_entity_poly.entity_id
_entity_poly.type
_entity_poly.pdbx_seq_one_letter_code
_entity_poly.pdbx_strand_id
1 'polypeptide(L)'
;MEPDGPRGPLNYQPDVFDHPVGSDGYSPLRRLLLATWVGGAEPRLLTSAEEVDAAIAGGEIAEERTDVVVNAPFLTWKGGQR
;
A
#
# COMPACT_ATOMS: atom_id res chain seq x y z
N MET A 1 6.28 -7.37 13.72
CA MET A 1 7.65 -7.51 13.18
C MET A 1 8.10 -6.14 12.69
N GLU A 2 9.26 -5.65 13.12
CA GLU A 2 9.83 -4.40 12.59
C GLU A 2 10.58 -4.77 11.29
N PRO A 3 10.18 -4.27 10.11
CA PRO A 3 10.85 -4.62 8.88
C PRO A 3 12.21 -3.92 8.78
N ASP A 4 13.25 -4.66 8.40
CA ASP A 4 14.51 -4.07 7.95
C ASP A 4 14.27 -3.33 6.62
N GLY A 5 14.65 -2.04 6.52
CA GLY A 5 14.56 -1.26 5.28
C GLY A 5 13.71 0.02 5.35
N PRO A 6 13.28 0.57 4.19
CA PRO A 6 12.47 1.79 4.11
C PRO A 6 11.16 1.66 4.90
N ARG A 7 10.76 2.73 5.58
CA ARG A 7 9.50 2.77 6.34
C ARG A 7 8.43 3.58 5.62
N GLY A 8 7.19 3.12 5.75
CA GLY A 8 6.02 3.88 5.36
C GLY A 8 5.73 5.04 6.33
N PRO A 9 4.75 5.90 6.01
CA PRO A 9 4.42 7.11 6.78
C PRO A 9 4.01 6.85 8.24
N LEU A 10 3.59 5.63 8.57
CA LEU A 10 3.19 5.21 9.92
C LEU A 10 4.29 4.45 10.68
N ASN A 11 5.54 4.49 10.21
CA ASN A 11 6.69 3.75 10.78
C ASN A 11 6.62 2.21 10.68
N TYR A 12 5.78 1.69 9.78
CA TYR A 12 5.68 0.26 9.44
C TYR A 12 6.20 0.01 8.02
N GLN A 13 5.76 -1.08 7.38
CA GLN A 13 6.10 -1.37 5.98
C GLN A 13 5.76 -0.18 5.04
N PRO A 14 6.46 -0.02 3.92
CA PRO A 14 6.09 0.94 2.87
C PRO A 14 4.66 0.76 2.35
N ASP A 15 4.08 1.84 1.85
CA ASP A 15 2.75 1.79 1.23
C ASP A 15 2.75 0.93 -0.03
N VAL A 16 1.69 0.13 -0.18
CA VAL A 16 1.39 -0.62 -1.41
C VAL A 16 0.47 0.24 -2.27
N PHE A 17 0.80 0.37 -3.55
CA PHE A 17 0.01 1.13 -4.51
C PHE A 17 -0.55 0.22 -5.60
N ASP A 18 -1.85 0.28 -5.80
CA ASP A 18 -2.55 -0.32 -6.93
C ASP A 18 -2.35 0.52 -8.20
N HIS A 19 -2.29 -0.13 -9.36
CA HIS A 19 -2.19 0.54 -10.67
C HIS A 19 -1.00 1.53 -10.83
N PRO A 20 0.21 1.05 -11.20
CA PRO A 20 1.33 1.93 -11.52
C PRO A 20 1.06 2.79 -12.76
N VAL A 21 1.91 3.81 -12.99
CA VAL A 21 1.84 4.66 -14.19
C VAL A 21 1.84 3.81 -15.45
N GLY A 22 0.88 4.05 -16.35
CA GLY A 22 0.76 3.34 -17.62
C GLY A 22 -0.07 2.05 -17.55
N SER A 23 -0.56 1.66 -16.37
CA SER A 23 -1.58 0.61 -16.26
C SER A 23 -2.99 1.17 -16.41
N ASP A 24 -3.90 0.34 -16.94
CA ASP A 24 -5.33 0.63 -16.90
C ASP A 24 -5.77 0.76 -15.44
N GLY A 25 -6.51 1.82 -15.12
CA GLY A 25 -6.93 2.15 -13.75
C GLY A 25 -6.01 3.10 -12.99
N TYR A 26 -4.89 3.55 -13.58
CA TYR A 26 -4.05 4.58 -12.94
C TYR A 26 -4.86 5.85 -12.61
N SER A 27 -4.75 6.27 -11.35
CA SER A 27 -5.26 7.55 -10.87
C SER A 27 -4.18 8.25 -10.01
N PRO A 28 -3.97 9.57 -10.17
CA PRO A 28 -3.14 10.34 -9.25
C PRO A 28 -3.86 10.59 -7.91
N LEU A 29 -5.18 10.42 -7.85
CA LEU A 29 -5.98 10.51 -6.63
C LEU A 29 -6.21 9.12 -6.07
N ARG A 30 -5.86 8.92 -4.79
CA ARG A 30 -5.90 7.62 -4.12
C ARG A 30 -6.56 7.75 -2.77
N ARG A 31 -7.45 6.82 -2.43
CA ARG A 31 -7.98 6.74 -1.06
C ARG A 31 -6.96 6.03 -0.18
N LEU A 32 -6.74 6.53 1.03
CA LEU A 32 -5.90 5.85 2.01
C LEU A 32 -6.72 4.73 2.68
N LEU A 33 -6.20 3.50 2.62
CA LEU A 33 -6.68 2.37 3.41
C LEU A 33 -5.67 2.10 4.52
N LEU A 34 -6.14 2.00 5.76
CA LEU A 34 -5.31 1.54 6.86
C LEU A 34 -5.48 0.03 6.99
N ALA A 35 -4.38 -0.70 6.88
CA ALA A 35 -4.36 -2.15 7.00
C ALA A 35 -3.73 -2.55 8.33
N THR A 36 -4.43 -3.36 9.12
CA THR A 36 -3.95 -3.85 10.42
C THR A 36 -3.99 -5.37 10.45
N TRP A 37 -2.88 -6.01 10.82
CA TRP A 37 -2.84 -7.44 11.07
C TRP A 37 -3.76 -7.82 12.23
N VAL A 38 -4.62 -8.82 12.01
CA VAL A 38 -5.48 -9.38 13.06
C VAL A 38 -4.63 -10.15 14.07
N GLY A 39 -5.01 -10.09 15.35
CA GLY A 39 -4.31 -10.82 16.40
C GLY A 39 -4.28 -12.33 16.12
N GLY A 40 -3.10 -12.94 16.14
CA GLY A 40 -2.89 -14.35 15.84
C GLY A 40 -2.57 -14.68 14.38
N ALA A 41 -2.69 -13.71 13.46
CA ALA A 41 -2.09 -13.80 12.14
C ALA A 41 -0.57 -13.57 12.22
N GLU A 42 0.21 -14.22 11.36
CA GLU A 42 1.65 -14.05 11.28
C GLU A 42 1.99 -12.91 10.30
N PRO A 43 2.49 -11.75 10.76
CA PRO A 43 2.77 -10.63 9.87
C PRO A 43 3.91 -10.94 8.90
N ARG A 44 3.71 -10.58 7.63
CA ARG A 44 4.73 -10.68 6.58
C ARG A 44 4.75 -9.41 5.72
N LEU A 45 5.83 -9.20 4.97
CA LEU A 45 5.90 -8.12 4.00
C LEU A 45 4.92 -8.41 2.85
N LEU A 46 4.06 -7.42 2.53
CA LEU A 46 3.18 -7.46 1.37
C LEU A 46 3.70 -6.45 0.34
N THR A 47 3.87 -6.91 -0.90
CA THR A 47 4.57 -6.17 -1.94
C THR A 47 3.69 -5.80 -3.14
N SER A 48 2.47 -6.33 -3.21
CA SER A 48 1.50 -6.00 -4.25
C SER A 48 0.09 -5.83 -3.70
N ALA A 49 -0.77 -5.15 -4.46
CA ALA A 49 -2.17 -4.97 -4.09
C ALA A 49 -2.90 -6.32 -4.01
N GLU A 50 -2.58 -7.26 -4.89
CA GLU A 50 -3.14 -8.62 -4.89
C GLU A 50 -2.78 -9.40 -3.62
N GLU A 51 -1.56 -9.22 -3.09
CA GLU A 51 -1.16 -9.83 -1.82
C GLU A 51 -1.92 -9.24 -0.63
N VAL A 52 -2.22 -7.93 -0.67
CA VAL A 52 -3.05 -7.24 0.34
C VAL A 52 -4.49 -7.74 0.27
N ASP A 53 -5.07 -7.79 -0.93
CA ASP A 53 -6.44 -8.27 -1.15
C ASP A 53 -6.61 -9.73 -0.69
N ALA A 54 -5.62 -10.59 -0.99
CA ALA A 54 -5.63 -11.97 -0.54
C ALA A 54 -5.57 -12.09 1.00
N ALA A 55 -4.75 -11.27 1.66
CA ALA A 55 -4.66 -11.25 3.13
C ALA A 55 -5.95 -10.72 3.78
N ILE A 56 -6.61 -9.74 3.18
CA ILE A 56 -7.93 -9.25 3.62
C ILE A 56 -8.98 -10.34 3.43
N ALA A 57 -9.05 -10.97 2.26
CA ALA A 57 -9.99 -12.05 1.97
C ALA A 57 -9.77 -13.29 2.86
N GLY A 58 -8.52 -13.56 3.23
CA GLY A 58 -8.13 -14.61 4.18
C GLY A 58 -8.41 -14.26 5.65
N GLY A 59 -8.81 -13.02 5.96
CA GLY A 59 -9.09 -12.56 7.32
C GLY A 59 -7.83 -12.31 8.16
N GLU A 60 -6.65 -12.25 7.54
CA GLU A 60 -5.38 -11.95 8.21
C GLU A 60 -5.22 -10.45 8.47
N ILE A 61 -5.83 -9.61 7.63
CA ILE A 61 -5.81 -8.15 7.72
C ILE A 61 -7.23 -7.60 7.86
N ALA A 62 -7.41 -6.68 8.81
CA ALA A 62 -8.55 -5.78 8.85
C ALA A 62 -8.24 -4.50 8.06
N GLU A 63 -9.14 -4.12 7.15
CA GLU A 63 -9.08 -2.84 6.43
C GLU A 63 -9.97 -1.78 7.09
N GLU A 64 -9.44 -0.56 7.21
CA GLU A 64 -10.21 0.64 7.47
C GLU A 64 -10.14 1.55 6.24
N ARG A 65 -11.29 1.75 5.60
CA ARG A 65 -11.42 2.71 4.50
C ARG A 65 -11.63 4.09 5.07
N THR A 66 -10.67 4.98 4.85
CA THR A 66 -10.75 6.38 5.30
C THR A 66 -11.47 7.25 4.26
N ASP A 67 -11.97 8.41 4.69
CA ASP A 67 -12.42 9.47 3.78
C ASP A 67 -11.26 10.32 3.24
N VAL A 68 -10.01 9.97 3.58
CA VAL A 68 -8.81 10.68 3.13
C VAL A 68 -8.50 10.27 1.70
N VAL A 69 -8.50 11.26 0.81
CA VAL A 69 -8.00 11.13 -0.57
C VAL A 69 -6.72 11.92 -0.70
N VAL A 70 -5.65 11.22 -1.09
CA VAL A 70 -4.32 11.77 -1.31
C VAL A 70 -4.13 12.02 -2.80
N ASN A 71 -3.63 13.21 -3.14
CA ASN A 71 -3.10 13.50 -4.47
C ASN A 71 -1.63 13.06 -4.51
N ALA A 72 -1.38 11.87 -5.05
CA ALA A 72 -0.06 11.24 -5.14
C ALA A 72 0.29 10.90 -6.61
N PRO A 73 0.57 11.90 -7.45
CA PRO A 73 0.96 11.66 -8.83
C PRO A 73 2.36 11.04 -8.89
N PHE A 74 2.46 9.87 -9.50
CA PHE A 74 3.75 9.31 -9.90
C PHE A 74 4.26 9.97 -11.17
N LEU A 75 5.39 10.66 -11.06
CA LEU A 75 6.00 11.42 -12.13
C LEU A 75 7.18 10.65 -12.70
N THR A 76 7.19 10.47 -14.02
CA THR A 76 8.36 10.08 -14.80
C THR A 76 8.70 11.20 -15.77
N TRP A 77 9.92 11.73 -15.70
CA TRP A 77 10.44 12.68 -16.70
C TRP A 77 11.85 12.26 -17.13
N LYS A 78 12.23 12.67 -18.35
CA LYS A 78 13.49 12.26 -18.96
C LYS A 78 14.68 12.74 -18.13
N GLY A 79 15.46 11.80 -17.60
CA GLY A 79 16.64 12.06 -16.76
C GLY A 79 16.34 12.32 -15.28
N GLY A 80 15.09 12.17 -14.83
CA GLY A 80 14.76 12.23 -13.41
C GLY A 80 15.20 10.97 -12.66
N GLN A 81 15.66 11.15 -11.42
CA GLN A 81 15.83 10.05 -10.46
C GLN A 81 15.14 10.44 -9.14
N ARG A 82 14.57 9.44 -8.47
CA ARG A 82 13.84 9.56 -7.21
C ARG A 82 14.79 9.62 -6.02
#